data_AF-A0A6G1KGF2-F1
#
_entry.id   AF-A0A6G1KGF2-F1
#
_cell.length_a   1.000
_cell.length_b   1.000
_cell.length_c   1.000
_cell.angle_alpha   90.00
_cell.angle_beta   90.00
_cell.angle_gamma   90.00
#
_symmetry.space_group_name_H-M   'P 1'
#
loop_
_entity.id
_entity.type
_entity.pdbx_description
1 polymer ?
#
loop_
_entity_poly.entity_id
_entity_poly.type
_entity_poly.pdbx_seq_one_letter_code
_entity_poly.pdbx_strand_id
1 'polypeptide(L)'
;MSCPSTITEVVQAVYYENLDLTNYVANCEDGCIIIFGNGNPDISGLGVIIAYVLQVAVVCIFGPLLPILIWLLNLTTPTRQKEVLEESLYSLRKRVYDTHLLWSTFLFFSAIVNFQRHLPVLEAVFSSNLVQLQCYVSGVMSLSGPYHKTFTGKEVYMPLSWFLSFSDYAQMIIAAWAYTRTPTINNAGDIALACHRLRGTIDVSREIQSAGGSLFTFLSVSIALTCVLGLMTTLLFIFGLVWTFPVQARGFVHRASEIQVPHWIRNNVANIARAAYLLCRACWLMPFARSLFRVRVVEMEMSGVRYLDNEWGYGQTMAVLMWTPFVFNLVLEMCRVALATGPPKSIPATGTLHLNVQAATQGPTEGLPGGAEQPSWGTLFQRLLVKLRETFDSLTIPRSLESESGHSTREISDNAPKEREI
;
A
#
# COMPACT_ATOMS: atom_id res chain seq x y z
N MET A 1 -31.60 22.59 -27.59
CA MET A 1 -31.57 21.74 -26.40
C MET A 1 -30.59 22.36 -25.43
N SER A 2 -31.00 22.67 -24.21
CA SER A 2 -30.07 23.17 -23.18
C SER A 2 -29.22 22.00 -22.71
N CYS A 3 -27.90 22.13 -22.75
CA CYS A 3 -26.99 21.13 -22.22
C CYS A 3 -27.01 21.20 -20.68
N PRO A 4 -27.35 20.11 -19.98
CA PRO A 4 -27.05 19.97 -18.56
C PRO A 4 -25.62 20.41 -18.25
N SER A 5 -25.48 21.21 -17.19
CA SER A 5 -24.22 21.78 -16.72
C SER A 5 -23.60 21.00 -15.56
N THR A 6 -24.40 20.15 -14.90
CA THR A 6 -23.95 19.33 -13.76
C THR A 6 -24.27 17.85 -13.97
N ILE A 7 -23.47 16.98 -13.35
CA ILE A 7 -23.72 15.52 -13.38
C ILE A 7 -25.09 15.16 -12.79
N THR A 8 -25.55 15.88 -11.78
CA THR A 8 -26.89 15.68 -11.19
C THR A 8 -27.99 15.95 -12.22
N GLU A 9 -27.88 17.02 -13.01
CA GLU A 9 -28.82 17.33 -14.09
C GLU A 9 -28.77 16.27 -15.19
N VAL A 10 -27.58 15.80 -15.58
CA VAL A 10 -27.43 14.71 -16.56
C VAL A 10 -28.13 13.44 -16.05
N VAL A 11 -27.88 13.04 -14.80
CA VAL A 11 -28.49 11.86 -14.19
C VAL A 11 -30.02 12.01 -14.15
N GLN A 12 -30.54 13.17 -13.74
CA GLN A 12 -31.98 13.43 -13.74
C GLN A 12 -32.58 13.37 -15.16
N ALA A 13 -31.93 13.97 -16.15
CA ALA A 13 -32.39 13.94 -17.54
C ALA A 13 -32.38 12.51 -18.14
N VAL A 14 -31.37 11.69 -17.82
CA VAL A 14 -31.36 10.27 -18.22
C VAL A 14 -32.54 9.52 -17.62
N TYR A 15 -32.84 9.74 -16.34
CA TYR A 15 -33.88 9.01 -15.62
C TYR A 15 -35.31 9.45 -15.96
N TYR A 16 -35.54 10.75 -16.06
CA TYR A 16 -36.88 11.30 -16.22
C TYR A 16 -37.22 11.65 -17.67
N GLU A 17 -36.22 11.99 -18.48
CA GLU A 17 -36.43 12.46 -19.87
C GLU A 17 -35.94 11.45 -20.92
N ASN A 18 -35.39 10.31 -20.51
CA ASN A 18 -34.77 9.31 -21.39
C ASN A 18 -33.71 9.93 -22.32
N LEU A 19 -32.88 10.82 -21.78
CA LEU A 19 -31.82 11.50 -22.53
C LEU A 19 -30.88 10.47 -23.21
N ASP A 20 -30.77 10.55 -24.54
CA ASP A 20 -29.75 9.80 -25.28
C ASP A 20 -28.37 10.42 -25.04
N LEU A 21 -27.57 9.73 -24.23
CA LEU A 21 -26.23 10.17 -23.82
C LEU A 21 -25.26 10.29 -25.00
N THR A 22 -25.44 9.50 -26.07
CA THR A 22 -24.61 9.61 -27.27
C THR A 22 -24.89 10.93 -27.98
N ASN A 23 -26.16 11.29 -28.10
CA ASN A 23 -26.60 12.55 -28.69
C ASN A 23 -26.21 13.75 -27.80
N TYR A 24 -26.27 13.61 -26.47
CA TYR A 24 -25.80 14.63 -25.53
C TYR A 24 -24.30 14.92 -25.73
N VAL A 25 -23.45 13.90 -25.77
CA VAL A 25 -22.00 14.05 -26.00
C VAL A 25 -21.71 14.69 -27.36
N ALA A 26 -22.48 14.34 -28.39
CA ALA A 26 -22.34 14.92 -29.72
C ALA A 26 -22.65 16.43 -29.75
N ASN A 27 -23.68 16.86 -29.01
CA ASN A 27 -24.16 18.25 -29.07
C ASN A 27 -23.56 19.17 -28.00
N CYS A 28 -23.05 18.64 -26.89
CA CYS A 28 -22.56 19.43 -25.75
C CYS A 28 -21.04 19.32 -25.61
N GLU A 29 -20.34 20.45 -25.75
CA GLU A 29 -18.86 20.51 -25.76
C GLU A 29 -18.26 19.98 -24.44
N ASP A 30 -18.81 20.40 -23.30
CA ASP A 30 -18.38 19.95 -21.98
C ASP A 30 -19.03 18.64 -21.52
N GLY A 31 -19.83 17.97 -22.37
CA GLY A 31 -20.61 16.79 -21.97
C GLY A 31 -19.74 15.65 -21.43
N CYS A 32 -18.58 15.41 -22.05
CA CYS A 32 -17.63 14.40 -21.57
C CYS A 32 -17.00 14.79 -20.22
N ILE A 33 -16.67 16.06 -20.04
CA ILE A 33 -16.05 16.56 -18.81
C ILE A 33 -17.05 16.53 -17.65
N ILE A 34 -18.31 16.86 -17.88
CA ILE A 34 -19.37 16.79 -16.86
C ILE A 34 -19.60 15.34 -16.42
N ILE A 35 -19.55 14.38 -17.36
CA ILE A 35 -19.79 12.96 -17.07
C ILE A 35 -18.59 12.32 -16.36
N PHE A 36 -17.37 12.54 -16.86
CA PHE A 36 -16.17 11.88 -16.35
C PHE A 36 -15.46 12.65 -15.23
N GLY A 37 -15.70 13.96 -15.13
CA GLY A 37 -15.12 14.85 -14.13
C GLY A 37 -13.82 15.49 -14.59
N ASN A 38 -13.42 16.57 -13.90
CA ASN A 38 -12.08 17.17 -14.03
C ASN A 38 -11.06 16.51 -13.07
N GLY A 39 -11.44 15.38 -12.45
CA GLY A 39 -10.70 14.76 -11.36
C GLY A 39 -10.81 15.57 -10.06
N ASN A 40 -10.48 14.89 -8.95
CA ASN A 40 -10.49 15.50 -7.63
C ASN A 40 -9.09 15.39 -6.99
N PRO A 41 -8.26 16.45 -7.06
CA PRO A 41 -6.90 16.42 -6.53
C PRO A 41 -6.86 16.24 -5.01
N ASP A 42 -7.95 16.47 -4.28
CA ASP A 42 -7.99 16.21 -2.82
C ASP A 42 -7.98 14.72 -2.48
N ILE A 43 -8.31 13.84 -3.42
CA ILE A 43 -8.28 12.37 -3.22
C ILE A 43 -7.29 11.66 -4.16
N SER A 44 -7.03 12.20 -5.35
CA SER A 44 -6.12 11.60 -6.33
C SER A 44 -4.85 12.43 -6.59
N GLY A 45 -4.70 13.57 -5.92
CA GLY A 45 -3.53 14.44 -6.07
C GLY A 45 -2.24 13.85 -5.50
N LEU A 46 -1.12 14.46 -5.89
CA LEU A 46 0.22 13.96 -5.64
C LEU A 46 0.49 13.61 -4.16
N GLY A 47 0.14 14.50 -3.23
CA GLY A 47 0.39 14.28 -1.80
C GLY A 47 -0.36 13.07 -1.23
N VAL A 48 -1.60 12.86 -1.68
CA VAL A 48 -2.42 11.71 -1.25
C VAL A 48 -1.89 10.40 -1.83
N ILE A 49 -1.44 10.42 -3.07
CA ILE A 49 -0.84 9.26 -3.73
C ILE A 49 0.46 8.82 -3.03
N ILE A 50 1.30 9.78 -2.64
CA ILE A 50 2.50 9.49 -1.83
C ILE A 50 2.09 8.80 -0.52
N ALA A 51 1.03 9.28 0.15
CA ALA A 51 0.52 8.66 1.36
C ALA A 51 0.03 7.22 1.13
N TYR A 52 -0.63 6.92 0.01
CA TYR A 52 -1.04 5.55 -0.33
C TYR A 52 0.15 4.62 -0.61
N VAL A 53 1.18 5.09 -1.31
CA VAL A 53 2.41 4.31 -1.52
C VAL A 53 3.08 4.01 -0.20
N LEU A 54 3.22 5.04 0.65
CA LEU A 54 3.81 4.89 1.96
C LEU A 54 3.01 3.90 2.80
N GLN A 55 1.69 3.99 2.79
CA GLN A 55 0.78 3.06 3.46
C GLN A 55 1.01 1.60 3.03
N VAL A 56 1.00 1.33 1.72
CA VAL A 56 1.22 -0.02 1.18
C VAL A 56 2.60 -0.53 1.57
N ALA A 57 3.63 0.30 1.46
CA ALA A 57 5.00 -0.06 1.81
C ALA A 57 5.13 -0.44 3.30
N VAL A 58 4.65 0.42 4.22
CA VAL A 58 4.75 0.14 5.66
C VAL A 58 3.88 -1.03 6.07
N VAL A 59 2.72 -1.23 5.46
CA VAL A 59 1.87 -2.39 5.75
C VAL A 59 2.53 -3.69 5.29
N CYS A 60 3.16 -3.70 4.11
CA CYS A 60 3.94 -4.85 3.66
C CYS A 60 5.13 -5.15 4.58
N ILE A 61 5.82 -4.12 5.08
CA ILE A 61 6.97 -4.27 5.98
C ILE A 61 6.52 -4.72 7.38
N PHE A 62 5.65 -3.96 8.04
CA PHE A 62 5.28 -4.17 9.44
C PHE A 62 4.14 -5.18 9.65
N GLY A 63 3.39 -5.50 8.59
CA GLY A 63 2.36 -6.53 8.60
C GLY A 63 2.94 -7.93 8.40
N PRO A 64 3.13 -8.41 7.15
CA PRO A 64 3.59 -9.77 6.87
C PRO A 64 5.11 -9.96 7.02
N LEU A 65 5.94 -9.03 6.53
CA LEU A 65 7.39 -9.25 6.48
C LEU A 65 8.03 -9.26 7.87
N LEU A 66 7.62 -8.37 8.78
CA LEU A 66 8.20 -8.27 10.11
C LEU A 66 8.02 -9.53 10.98
N PRO A 67 6.81 -10.12 11.14
CA PRO A 67 6.65 -11.37 11.88
C PRO A 67 7.43 -12.54 11.27
N ILE A 68 7.53 -12.60 9.94
CA ILE A 68 8.33 -13.61 9.22
C ILE A 68 9.81 -13.40 9.53
N LEU A 69 10.29 -12.16 9.48
CA LEU A 69 11.67 -11.82 9.80
C LEU A 69 12.00 -12.18 11.25
N ILE A 70 11.15 -11.82 12.22
CA ILE A 70 11.33 -12.19 13.62
C ILE A 70 11.38 -13.71 13.76
N TRP A 71 10.45 -14.44 13.14
CA TRP A 71 10.47 -15.90 13.15
C TRP A 71 11.78 -16.48 12.59
N LEU A 72 12.30 -15.95 11.49
CA LEU A 72 13.57 -16.39 10.90
C LEU A 72 14.78 -16.03 11.78
N LEU A 73 14.77 -14.85 12.41
CA LEU A 73 15.82 -14.45 13.37
C LEU A 73 15.82 -15.34 14.61
N ASN A 74 14.65 -15.81 15.05
CA ASN A 74 14.51 -16.74 16.17
C ASN A 74 15.19 -18.09 15.89
N LEU A 75 15.36 -18.45 14.62
CA LEU A 75 16.05 -19.68 14.23
C LEU A 75 17.58 -19.55 14.26
N THR A 76 18.12 -18.32 14.24
CA THR A 76 19.54 -18.08 13.89
C THR A 76 20.34 -17.29 14.92
N THR A 77 19.71 -16.41 15.71
CA THR A 77 20.44 -15.35 16.45
C THR A 77 20.33 -15.48 17.98
N PRO A 78 21.40 -15.21 18.77
CA PRO A 78 21.36 -15.23 20.23
C PRO A 78 20.42 -14.18 20.87
N THR A 79 19.99 -14.46 22.10
CA THR A 79 18.78 -13.91 22.74
C THR A 79 18.80 -12.42 23.09
N ARG A 80 19.93 -11.82 23.45
CA ARG A 80 19.92 -10.50 24.12
C ARG A 80 19.68 -9.29 23.20
N GLN A 81 20.36 -9.21 22.04
CA GLN A 81 20.16 -8.10 21.09
C GLN A 81 18.78 -8.15 20.43
N LYS A 82 18.26 -9.36 20.28
CA LYS A 82 16.98 -9.67 19.70
C LYS A 82 15.82 -9.09 20.52
N GLU A 83 15.87 -9.14 21.86
CA GLU A 83 14.80 -8.60 22.70
C GLU A 83 14.61 -7.09 22.51
N VAL A 84 15.71 -6.32 22.48
CA VAL A 84 15.66 -4.86 22.26
C VAL A 84 15.11 -4.54 20.88
N LEU A 85 15.58 -5.25 19.84
CA LEU A 85 15.10 -5.06 18.47
C LEU A 85 13.62 -5.44 18.33
N GLU A 86 13.19 -6.55 18.93
CA GLU A 86 11.79 -6.97 18.92
C GLU A 86 10.87 -5.93 19.59
N GLU A 87 11.29 -5.37 20.73
CA GLU A 87 10.52 -4.34 21.44
C GLU A 87 10.36 -3.08 20.58
N SER A 88 11.46 -2.60 19.98
CA SER A 88 11.44 -1.44 19.07
C SER A 88 10.58 -1.69 17.83
N LEU A 89 10.72 -2.85 17.19
CA LEU A 89 9.92 -3.19 16.01
C LEU A 89 8.42 -3.36 16.35
N TYR A 90 8.11 -3.88 17.53
CA TYR A 90 6.74 -3.97 18.03
C TYR A 90 6.13 -2.59 18.28
N SER A 91 6.89 -1.68 18.91
CA SER A 91 6.53 -0.28 19.11
C SER A 91 6.17 0.40 17.78
N LEU A 92 7.04 0.27 16.77
CA LEU A 92 6.81 0.82 15.43
C LEU A 92 5.60 0.21 14.75
N ARG A 93 5.46 -1.11 14.79
CA ARG A 93 4.31 -1.80 14.23
C ARG A 93 3.02 -1.25 14.82
N LYS A 94 2.93 -1.13 16.15
CA LYS A 94 1.73 -0.58 16.80
C LYS A 94 1.39 0.80 16.25
N ARG A 95 2.38 1.68 16.03
CA ARG A 95 2.15 3.01 15.42
C ARG A 95 1.62 2.91 14.00
N VAL A 96 2.14 1.99 13.18
CA VAL A 96 1.62 1.77 11.82
C VAL A 96 0.14 1.35 11.87
N TYR A 97 -0.24 0.48 12.81
CA TYR A 97 -1.64 0.09 13.00
C TYR A 97 -2.51 1.28 13.41
N ASP A 98 -2.08 2.07 14.40
CA ASP A 98 -2.83 3.23 14.89
C ASP A 98 -3.02 4.26 13.76
N THR A 99 -1.95 4.57 12.99
CA THR A 99 -2.01 5.50 11.85
C THR A 99 -2.90 4.97 10.73
N HIS A 100 -2.76 3.69 10.37
CA HIS A 100 -3.57 3.07 9.33
C HIS A 100 -5.05 3.07 9.69
N LEU A 101 -5.38 2.70 10.93
CA LEU A 101 -6.76 2.70 11.41
C LEU A 101 -7.41 4.08 11.28
N LEU A 102 -6.71 5.10 11.76
CA LEU A 102 -7.19 6.48 11.71
C LEU A 102 -7.44 6.90 10.26
N TRP A 103 -6.48 6.60 9.38
CA TRP A 103 -6.55 6.88 7.95
C TRP A 103 -7.72 6.17 7.26
N SER A 104 -7.84 4.85 7.43
CA SER A 104 -8.91 4.05 6.85
C SER A 104 -10.28 4.54 7.30
N THR A 105 -10.44 4.85 8.59
CA THR A 105 -11.72 5.35 9.13
C THR A 105 -12.16 6.63 8.43
N PHE A 106 -11.25 7.60 8.26
CA PHE A 106 -11.56 8.84 7.54
C PHE A 106 -11.86 8.60 6.06
N LEU A 107 -11.10 7.71 5.41
CA LEU A 107 -11.34 7.38 4.00
C LEU A 107 -12.67 6.67 3.78
N PHE A 108 -13.04 5.72 4.64
CA PHE A 108 -14.34 5.06 4.54
C PHE A 108 -15.49 6.03 4.79
N PHE A 109 -15.35 6.92 5.78
CA PHE A 109 -16.35 7.96 6.01
C PHE A 109 -16.47 8.90 4.80
N SER A 110 -15.35 9.35 4.26
CA SER A 110 -15.30 10.18 3.04
C SER A 110 -15.94 9.46 1.85
N ALA A 111 -15.65 8.17 1.65
CA ALA A 111 -16.24 7.37 0.60
C ALA A 111 -17.77 7.26 0.78
N ILE A 112 -18.28 7.02 1.99
CA ILE A 112 -19.72 6.96 2.27
C ILE A 112 -20.39 8.29 1.92
N VAL A 113 -19.82 9.42 2.35
CA VAL A 113 -20.35 10.76 2.04
C VAL A 113 -20.31 11.02 0.54
N ASN A 114 -19.22 10.64 -0.13
CA ASN A 114 -19.06 10.83 -1.56
C ASN A 114 -20.00 9.94 -2.37
N PHE A 115 -20.29 8.71 -1.94
CA PHE A 115 -21.28 7.84 -2.60
C PHE A 115 -22.72 8.36 -2.49
N GLN A 116 -23.02 9.20 -1.50
CA GLN A 116 -24.30 9.89 -1.41
C GLN A 116 -24.39 11.09 -2.37
N ARG A 117 -23.26 11.56 -2.89
CA ARG A 117 -23.17 12.61 -3.90
C ARG A 117 -23.15 11.96 -5.28
N HIS A 118 -23.75 12.60 -6.28
CA HIS A 118 -23.59 12.19 -7.67
C HIS A 118 -22.18 12.58 -8.12
N LEU A 119 -21.22 11.68 -7.93
CA LEU A 119 -19.84 11.88 -8.39
C LEU A 119 -19.74 11.67 -9.90
N PRO A 120 -18.81 12.37 -10.57
CA PRO A 120 -18.38 11.99 -11.90
C PRO A 120 -17.87 10.55 -11.95
N VAL A 121 -17.95 9.93 -13.14
CA VAL A 121 -17.69 8.49 -13.31
C VAL A 121 -16.26 8.11 -12.91
N LEU A 122 -15.24 8.89 -13.31
CA LEU A 122 -13.85 8.54 -12.98
C LEU A 122 -13.57 8.66 -11.47
N GLU A 123 -14.10 9.69 -10.81
CA GLU A 123 -13.99 9.85 -9.36
C GLU A 123 -14.66 8.70 -8.59
N ALA A 124 -15.80 8.22 -9.08
CA ALA A 124 -16.48 7.05 -8.51
C ALA A 124 -15.64 5.77 -8.68
N VAL A 125 -15.03 5.57 -9.86
CA VAL A 125 -14.12 4.45 -10.14
C VAL A 125 -12.86 4.53 -9.27
N PHE A 126 -12.26 5.71 -9.13
CA PHE A 126 -11.11 5.95 -8.27
C PHE A 126 -11.44 5.65 -6.81
N SER A 127 -12.56 6.20 -6.31
CA SER A 127 -13.04 5.97 -4.95
C SER A 127 -13.30 4.49 -4.67
N SER A 128 -13.86 3.76 -5.64
CA SER A 128 -14.06 2.31 -5.53
C SER A 128 -12.75 1.54 -5.42
N ASN A 129 -11.78 1.83 -6.28
CA ASN A 129 -10.44 1.22 -6.21
C ASN A 129 -9.74 1.54 -4.88
N LEU A 130 -9.91 2.76 -4.39
CA LEU A 130 -9.36 3.20 -3.12
C LEU A 130 -9.97 2.42 -1.94
N VAL A 131 -11.30 2.30 -1.89
CA VAL A 131 -12.00 1.50 -0.88
C VAL A 131 -11.50 0.05 -0.92
N GLN A 132 -11.38 -0.54 -2.11
CA GLN A 132 -10.85 -1.90 -2.26
C GLN A 132 -9.43 -2.02 -1.71
N LEU A 133 -8.53 -1.08 -2.04
CA LEU A 133 -7.18 -1.04 -1.50
C LEU A 133 -7.21 -0.98 0.04
N GLN A 134 -8.02 -0.10 0.63
CA GLN A 134 -8.12 0.03 2.09
C GLN A 134 -8.61 -1.26 2.75
N CYS A 135 -9.61 -1.93 2.16
CA CYS A 135 -10.10 -3.22 2.66
C CYS A 135 -8.99 -4.29 2.67
N TYR A 136 -8.14 -4.29 1.64
CA TYR A 136 -7.00 -5.21 1.60
C TYR A 136 -5.94 -4.90 2.64
N VAL A 137 -5.59 -3.61 2.79
CA VAL A 137 -4.63 -3.17 3.79
C VAL A 137 -5.13 -3.57 5.19
N SER A 138 -6.39 -3.27 5.52
CA SER A 138 -7.02 -3.67 6.79
C SER A 138 -7.02 -5.20 6.96
N GLY A 139 -7.30 -5.97 5.91
CA GLY A 139 -7.25 -7.44 5.95
C GLY A 139 -5.85 -7.99 6.24
N VAL A 140 -4.81 -7.49 5.57
CA VAL A 140 -3.41 -7.89 5.78
C VAL A 140 -2.96 -7.56 7.21
N MET A 141 -3.31 -6.38 7.71
CA MET A 141 -2.98 -5.94 9.07
C MET A 141 -3.71 -6.77 10.13
N SER A 142 -5.00 -7.04 9.93
CA SER A 142 -5.80 -7.87 10.84
C SER A 142 -5.27 -9.30 10.96
N LEU A 143 -4.84 -9.89 9.84
CA LEU A 143 -4.29 -11.25 9.82
C LEU A 143 -2.90 -11.35 10.44
N SER A 144 -2.04 -10.35 10.25
CA SER A 144 -0.65 -10.41 10.73
C SER A 144 -0.55 -10.37 12.26
N GLY A 145 -1.54 -9.85 12.99
CA GLY A 145 -1.60 -9.86 14.46
C GLY A 145 -1.58 -11.29 15.05
N PRO A 146 -2.60 -12.12 14.77
CA PRO A 146 -2.65 -13.52 15.20
C PRO A 146 -1.41 -14.33 14.78
N TYR A 147 -0.92 -14.09 13.56
CA TYR A 147 0.27 -14.80 13.08
C TYR A 147 1.53 -14.43 13.85
N HIS A 148 1.69 -13.16 14.24
CA HIS A 148 2.79 -12.78 15.09
C HIS A 148 2.78 -13.51 16.43
N LYS A 149 1.62 -13.63 17.10
CA LYS A 149 1.49 -14.45 18.33
C LYS A 149 1.93 -15.89 18.10
N THR A 150 1.58 -16.46 16.95
CA THR A 150 1.96 -17.84 16.59
C THR A 150 3.46 -17.96 16.31
N PHE A 151 4.08 -16.95 15.68
CA PHE A 151 5.49 -16.93 15.35
C PHE A 151 6.41 -16.67 16.55
N THR A 152 5.98 -15.84 17.50
CA THR A 152 6.80 -15.43 18.65
C THR A 152 6.46 -16.17 19.93
N GLY A 153 5.29 -16.82 19.99
CA GLY A 153 4.77 -17.43 21.22
C GLY A 153 4.32 -16.41 22.28
N LYS A 154 4.48 -15.11 22.01
CA LYS A 154 4.09 -14.02 22.91
C LYS A 154 2.64 -13.64 22.64
N GLU A 155 1.81 -13.61 23.67
CA GLU A 155 0.46 -13.07 23.53
C GLU A 155 0.54 -11.58 23.19
N VAL A 156 0.01 -11.21 22.03
CA VAL A 156 -0.19 -9.81 21.69
C VAL A 156 -1.63 -9.45 22.05
N TYR A 157 -1.79 -8.75 23.17
CA TYR A 157 -3.08 -8.21 23.58
C TYR A 157 -3.44 -7.06 22.64
N MET A 158 -4.38 -7.31 21.72
CA MET A 158 -4.82 -6.31 20.74
C MET A 158 -6.35 -6.17 20.65
N PRO A 159 -7.12 -6.22 21.76
CA PRO A 159 -8.59 -6.33 21.72
C PRO A 159 -9.28 -5.19 20.96
N LEU A 160 -8.78 -3.96 21.09
CA LEU A 160 -9.34 -2.81 20.37
C LEU A 160 -9.12 -2.95 18.85
N SER A 161 -7.96 -3.43 18.41
CA SER A 161 -7.67 -3.61 16.99
C SER A 161 -8.57 -4.64 16.32
N TRP A 162 -8.96 -5.71 17.03
CA TRP A 162 -9.92 -6.70 16.51
C TRP A 162 -11.31 -6.11 16.33
N PHE A 163 -11.80 -5.35 17.33
CA PHE A 163 -13.09 -4.67 17.24
C PHE A 163 -13.11 -3.66 16.08
N LEU A 164 -12.00 -2.96 15.88
CA LEU A 164 -11.85 -2.02 14.79
C LEU A 164 -11.68 -2.71 13.43
N SER A 165 -11.04 -3.86 13.35
CA SER A 165 -11.06 -4.71 12.16
C SER A 165 -12.49 -5.10 11.79
N PHE A 166 -13.33 -5.45 12.77
CA PHE A 166 -14.76 -5.69 12.52
C PHE A 166 -15.50 -4.44 12.05
N SER A 167 -15.17 -3.26 12.59
CA SER A 167 -15.68 -1.98 12.08
C SER A 167 -15.27 -1.74 10.63
N ASP A 168 -14.02 -2.00 10.26
CA ASP A 168 -13.52 -1.89 8.89
C ASP A 168 -14.26 -2.87 7.96
N TYR A 169 -14.56 -4.09 8.42
CA TYR A 169 -15.37 -5.04 7.66
C TYR A 169 -16.82 -4.57 7.48
N ALA A 170 -17.42 -3.98 8.51
CA ALA A 170 -18.77 -3.40 8.40
C ALA A 170 -18.78 -2.21 7.43
N GLN A 171 -17.78 -1.33 7.51
CA GLN A 171 -17.60 -0.20 6.60
C GLN A 171 -17.34 -0.68 5.17
N MET A 172 -16.58 -1.75 4.98
CA MET A 172 -16.40 -2.42 3.68
C MET A 172 -17.73 -2.89 3.10
N ILE A 173 -18.58 -3.56 3.90
CA ILE A 173 -19.89 -4.04 3.44
C ILE A 173 -20.76 -2.86 3.02
N ILE A 174 -20.76 -1.78 3.80
CA ILE A 174 -21.52 -0.57 3.50
C ILE A 174 -21.00 0.09 2.22
N ALA A 175 -19.69 0.22 2.05
CA ALA A 175 -19.10 0.82 0.85
C ALA A 175 -19.33 -0.04 -0.40
N ALA A 176 -19.23 -1.37 -0.28
CA ALA A 176 -19.56 -2.31 -1.35
C ALA A 176 -21.04 -2.24 -1.74
N TRP A 177 -21.93 -2.12 -0.76
CA TRP A 177 -23.36 -1.95 -0.98
C TRP A 177 -23.70 -0.59 -1.61
N ALA A 178 -23.02 0.48 -1.19
CA ALA A 178 -23.19 1.80 -1.80
C ALA A 178 -22.73 1.80 -3.26
N TYR A 179 -21.63 1.10 -3.57
CA TYR A 179 -21.12 0.97 -4.93
C TYR A 179 -22.10 0.25 -5.87
N THR A 180 -22.69 -0.89 -5.46
CA THR A 180 -23.64 -1.62 -6.31
C THR A 180 -24.91 -0.83 -6.64
N ARG A 181 -25.16 0.27 -5.91
CA ARG A 181 -26.27 1.18 -6.15
C ARG A 181 -25.95 2.36 -7.06
N THR A 182 -24.72 2.53 -7.56
CA THR A 182 -24.42 3.62 -8.50
C THR A 182 -24.92 3.27 -9.90
N PRO A 183 -26.03 3.86 -10.37
CA PRO A 183 -26.67 3.45 -11.63
C PRO A 183 -25.93 3.94 -12.87
N THR A 184 -24.99 4.87 -12.70
CA THR A 184 -24.26 5.55 -13.76
C THR A 184 -23.24 4.67 -14.48
N ILE A 185 -22.89 3.49 -13.95
CA ILE A 185 -21.79 2.68 -14.48
C ILE A 185 -22.20 1.82 -15.68
N ASN A 186 -23.45 1.34 -15.76
CA ASN A 186 -23.82 0.32 -16.73
C ASN A 186 -23.69 0.77 -18.19
N ASN A 187 -23.85 2.07 -18.47
CA ASN A 187 -23.71 2.64 -19.82
C ASN A 187 -22.43 3.49 -19.98
N ALA A 188 -21.63 3.64 -18.92
CA ALA A 188 -20.48 4.54 -18.94
C ALA A 188 -19.39 4.11 -19.94
N GLY A 189 -19.29 2.80 -20.24
CA GLY A 189 -18.39 2.28 -21.28
C GLY A 189 -18.75 2.78 -22.68
N ASP A 190 -20.04 2.80 -23.03
CA ASP A 190 -20.51 3.25 -24.34
C ASP A 190 -20.35 4.77 -24.48
N ILE A 191 -20.62 5.52 -23.41
CA ILE A 191 -20.40 6.97 -23.36
C ILE A 191 -18.91 7.31 -23.50
N ALA A 192 -18.03 6.55 -22.83
CA ALA A 192 -16.59 6.74 -22.96
C ALA A 192 -16.13 6.54 -24.40
N LEU A 193 -16.65 5.52 -25.07
CA LEU A 193 -16.36 5.25 -26.47
C LEU A 193 -16.90 6.35 -27.40
N ALA A 194 -18.09 6.89 -27.10
CA ALA A 194 -18.65 8.03 -27.83
C ALA A 194 -17.79 9.30 -27.64
N CYS A 195 -17.36 9.60 -26.41
CA CYS A 195 -16.44 10.70 -26.13
C CYS A 195 -15.13 10.54 -26.89
N HIS A 196 -14.53 9.34 -26.88
CA HIS A 196 -13.31 9.07 -27.65
C HIS A 196 -13.52 9.31 -29.15
N ARG A 197 -14.59 8.78 -29.75
CA ARG A 197 -14.86 8.87 -31.19
C ARG A 197 -15.24 10.28 -31.65
N LEU A 198 -16.04 10.99 -30.87
CA LEU A 198 -16.64 12.26 -31.28
C LEU A 198 -15.81 13.48 -30.83
N ARG A 199 -15.11 13.38 -29.70
CA ARG A 199 -14.35 14.48 -29.09
C ARG A 199 -12.84 14.25 -29.08
N GLY A 200 -12.37 13.07 -29.48
CA GLY A 200 -10.94 12.74 -29.49
C GLY A 200 -10.33 12.61 -28.10
N THR A 201 -11.15 12.41 -27.06
CA THR A 201 -10.65 12.14 -25.71
C THR A 201 -9.95 10.79 -25.64
N ILE A 202 -9.20 10.48 -24.58
CA ILE A 202 -8.67 9.13 -24.38
C ILE A 202 -9.79 8.10 -24.21
N ASP A 203 -9.58 6.86 -24.66
CA ASP A 203 -10.56 5.78 -24.49
C ASP A 203 -10.46 5.19 -23.08
N VAL A 204 -11.43 5.54 -22.23
CA VAL A 204 -11.52 5.09 -20.83
C VAL A 204 -12.51 3.95 -20.62
N SER A 205 -13.12 3.44 -21.70
CA SER A 205 -14.14 2.39 -21.62
C SER A 205 -13.61 1.13 -20.93
N ARG A 206 -12.36 0.76 -21.20
CA ARG A 206 -11.69 -0.42 -20.61
C ARG A 206 -11.55 -0.30 -19.09
N GLU A 207 -11.16 0.86 -18.59
CA GLU A 207 -10.95 1.05 -17.15
C GLU A 207 -12.29 1.05 -16.40
N ILE A 208 -13.33 1.65 -16.97
CA ILE A 208 -14.70 1.63 -16.44
C ILE A 208 -15.27 0.22 -16.41
N GLN A 209 -15.14 -0.54 -17.51
CA GLN A 209 -15.60 -1.93 -17.57
C GLN A 209 -14.87 -2.80 -16.55
N SER A 210 -13.56 -2.58 -16.38
CA SER A 210 -12.77 -3.30 -15.37
C SER A 210 -13.26 -3.00 -13.95
N ALA A 211 -13.68 -1.76 -13.66
CA ALA A 211 -14.17 -1.36 -12.35
C ALA A 211 -15.60 -1.87 -12.06
N GLY A 212 -16.50 -1.85 -13.05
CA GLY A 212 -17.87 -2.33 -12.91
C GLY A 212 -17.96 -3.85 -12.69
N GLY A 213 -17.15 -4.62 -13.43
CA GLY A 213 -17.06 -6.06 -13.27
C GLY A 213 -16.23 -6.48 -12.04
N SER A 214 -15.29 -5.64 -11.59
CA SER A 214 -14.36 -6.04 -10.53
C SER A 214 -15.09 -6.27 -9.23
N LEU A 215 -15.81 -5.33 -8.60
CA LEU A 215 -16.18 -5.48 -7.19
C LEU A 215 -16.95 -6.78 -6.85
N PHE A 216 -17.95 -7.20 -7.63
CA PHE A 216 -18.70 -8.43 -7.36
C PHE A 216 -17.89 -9.69 -7.70
N THR A 217 -17.22 -9.69 -8.87
CA THR A 217 -16.28 -10.76 -9.25
C THR A 217 -15.13 -10.84 -8.25
N PHE A 218 -14.75 -9.72 -7.69
CA PHE A 218 -13.65 -9.52 -6.78
C PHE A 218 -14.02 -10.02 -5.39
N LEU A 219 -15.17 -9.64 -4.87
CA LEU A 219 -15.68 -10.14 -3.60
C LEU A 219 -15.92 -11.65 -3.68
N SER A 220 -16.51 -12.14 -4.78
CA SER A 220 -16.74 -13.57 -4.99
C SER A 220 -15.43 -14.34 -5.19
N VAL A 221 -14.47 -13.84 -5.95
CA VAL A 221 -13.13 -14.45 -6.09
C VAL A 221 -12.35 -14.37 -4.79
N SER A 222 -12.42 -13.29 -4.04
CA SER A 222 -11.72 -13.14 -2.75
C SER A 222 -12.34 -14.06 -1.70
N ILE A 223 -13.67 -14.16 -1.62
CA ILE A 223 -14.36 -15.13 -0.77
C ILE A 223 -14.01 -16.54 -1.22
N ALA A 224 -14.14 -16.86 -2.51
CA ALA A 224 -13.83 -18.18 -3.05
C ALA A 224 -12.37 -18.56 -2.81
N LEU A 225 -11.41 -17.66 -3.03
CA LEU A 225 -9.99 -17.88 -2.78
C LEU A 225 -9.71 -18.01 -1.28
N THR A 226 -10.38 -17.24 -0.42
CA THR A 226 -10.26 -17.37 1.04
C THR A 226 -10.84 -18.70 1.51
N CYS A 227 -11.97 -19.14 0.93
CA CYS A 227 -12.57 -20.44 1.18
C CYS A 227 -11.68 -21.57 0.64
N VAL A 228 -11.11 -21.45 -0.55
CA VAL A 228 -10.22 -22.45 -1.16
C VAL A 228 -8.90 -22.53 -0.41
N LEU A 229 -8.25 -21.41 -0.08
CA LEU A 229 -7.03 -21.39 0.74
C LEU A 229 -7.33 -21.86 2.16
N GLY A 230 -8.44 -21.45 2.75
CA GLY A 230 -8.93 -21.96 4.03
C GLY A 230 -9.15 -23.46 3.99
N LEU A 231 -9.81 -23.97 2.95
CA LEU A 231 -10.05 -25.39 2.74
C LEU A 231 -8.76 -26.14 2.44
N MET A 232 -7.83 -25.59 1.65
CA MET A 232 -6.51 -26.17 1.39
C MET A 232 -5.66 -26.23 2.66
N THR A 233 -5.63 -25.17 3.47
CA THR A 233 -4.94 -25.18 4.76
C THR A 233 -5.58 -26.18 5.73
N THR A 234 -6.91 -26.28 5.74
CA THR A 234 -7.65 -27.27 6.53
C THR A 234 -7.38 -28.69 6.03
N LEU A 235 -7.35 -28.92 4.72
CA LEU A 235 -7.02 -30.20 4.11
C LEU A 235 -5.56 -30.57 4.33
N LEU A 236 -4.61 -29.63 4.27
CA LEU A 236 -3.21 -29.88 4.60
C LEU A 236 -3.04 -30.16 6.10
N PHE A 237 -3.85 -29.54 6.96
CA PHE A 237 -3.88 -29.83 8.39
C PHE A 237 -4.48 -31.21 8.67
N ILE A 238 -5.63 -31.53 8.08
CA ILE A 238 -6.26 -32.86 8.15
C ILE A 238 -5.32 -33.91 7.56
N PHE A 239 -4.70 -33.65 6.42
CA PHE A 239 -3.75 -34.55 5.80
C PHE A 239 -2.52 -34.71 6.67
N GLY A 240 -2.00 -33.65 7.29
CA GLY A 240 -0.93 -33.73 8.29
C GLY A 240 -1.33 -34.57 9.50
N LEU A 241 -2.55 -34.40 10.02
CA LEU A 241 -3.09 -35.18 11.13
C LEU A 241 -3.31 -36.66 10.75
N VAL A 242 -3.85 -36.92 9.56
CA VAL A 242 -4.05 -38.26 8.99
C VAL A 242 -2.72 -38.89 8.65
N TRP A 243 -1.71 -38.13 8.23
CA TRP A 243 -0.33 -38.60 8.01
C TRP A 243 0.36 -38.98 9.32
N THR A 244 -0.06 -38.39 10.44
CA THR A 244 0.39 -38.77 11.79
C THR A 244 -0.35 -39.96 12.40
N PHE A 245 -1.38 -40.53 11.76
CA PHE A 245 -2.08 -41.75 12.21
C PHE A 245 -2.12 -42.86 11.13
N PRO A 246 -2.08 -44.17 11.49
CA PRO A 246 -1.14 -45.07 10.84
C PRO A 246 -1.72 -46.09 9.81
N VAL A 247 -0.77 -46.66 9.04
CA VAL A 247 -0.69 -48.02 8.46
C VAL A 247 -0.82 -48.19 6.94
N GLN A 248 -1.81 -47.64 6.22
CA GLN A 248 -1.99 -48.00 4.80
C GLN A 248 -1.25 -47.12 3.76
N ALA A 249 -0.75 -45.95 4.13
CA ALA A 249 0.02 -45.08 3.22
C ALA A 249 1.53 -45.43 3.14
N ARG A 250 2.01 -46.47 3.86
CA ARG A 250 3.44 -46.78 4.00
C ARG A 250 4.19 -46.95 2.67
N GLY A 251 3.55 -47.47 1.62
CA GLY A 251 4.21 -47.72 0.32
C GLY A 251 4.55 -46.46 -0.47
N PHE A 252 3.70 -45.43 -0.41
CA PHE A 252 3.95 -44.14 -1.07
C PHE A 252 4.78 -43.21 -0.19
N VAL A 253 4.58 -43.29 1.13
CA VAL A 253 5.40 -42.60 2.13
C VAL A 253 6.84 -43.09 2.09
N HIS A 254 7.14 -44.38 1.89
CA HIS A 254 8.54 -44.85 1.84
C HIS A 254 9.32 -44.18 0.70
N ARG A 255 8.72 -44.10 -0.50
CA ARG A 255 9.32 -43.44 -1.67
C ARG A 255 9.40 -41.92 -1.53
N ALA A 256 8.39 -41.27 -0.93
CA ALA A 256 8.43 -39.83 -0.66
C ALA A 256 9.33 -39.48 0.55
N SER A 257 9.54 -40.41 1.49
CA SER A 257 10.38 -40.24 2.69
C SER A 257 11.87 -40.36 2.39
N GLU A 258 12.23 -40.93 1.24
CA GLU A 258 13.60 -40.89 0.72
C GLU A 258 14.00 -39.47 0.30
N ILE A 259 13.04 -38.58 0.03
CA ILE A 259 13.30 -37.14 -0.04
C ILE A 259 13.57 -36.68 1.40
N GLN A 260 14.84 -36.59 1.76
CA GLN A 260 15.31 -36.08 3.04
C GLN A 260 14.94 -34.59 3.16
N VAL A 261 13.70 -34.31 3.54
CA VAL A 261 13.28 -32.96 3.93
C VAL A 261 14.03 -32.62 5.22
N PRO A 262 14.79 -31.51 5.26
CA PRO A 262 15.51 -31.09 6.46
C PRO A 262 14.59 -31.08 7.68
N HIS A 263 15.07 -31.62 8.81
CA HIS A 263 14.29 -31.74 10.05
C HIS A 263 13.66 -30.41 10.49
N TRP A 264 14.36 -29.29 10.27
CA TRP A 264 13.86 -27.96 10.59
C TRP A 264 12.59 -27.58 9.79
N ILE A 265 12.50 -27.96 8.51
CA ILE A 265 11.32 -27.68 7.67
C ILE A 265 10.13 -28.47 8.22
N ARG A 266 10.34 -29.75 8.54
CA ARG A 266 9.29 -30.63 9.07
C ARG A 266 8.69 -30.08 10.37
N ASN A 267 9.52 -29.55 11.27
CA ASN A 267 9.06 -28.96 12.52
C ASN A 267 8.38 -27.58 12.34
N ASN A 268 8.54 -26.95 11.17
CA ASN A 268 8.05 -25.61 10.89
C ASN A 268 7.02 -25.54 9.75
N VAL A 269 6.51 -26.67 9.23
CA VAL A 269 5.57 -26.69 8.08
C VAL A 269 4.40 -25.73 8.26
N ALA A 270 3.79 -25.72 9.46
CA ALA A 270 2.67 -24.83 9.75
C ALA A 270 3.07 -23.35 9.69
N ASN A 271 4.25 -22.99 10.19
CA ASN A 271 4.75 -21.61 10.15
C ASN A 271 5.12 -21.17 8.73
N ILE A 272 5.70 -22.07 7.92
CA ILE A 272 5.99 -21.85 6.51
C ILE A 272 4.69 -21.61 5.73
N ALA A 273 3.65 -22.42 5.94
CA ALA A 273 2.36 -22.25 5.28
C ALA A 273 1.71 -20.90 5.62
N ARG A 274 1.78 -20.49 6.89
CA ARG A 274 1.27 -19.18 7.35
C ARG A 274 2.05 -18.01 6.76
N ALA A 275 3.37 -18.11 6.72
CA ALA A 275 4.24 -17.11 6.10
C ALA A 275 3.92 -16.96 4.60
N ALA A 276 3.79 -18.07 3.88
CA ALA A 276 3.42 -18.08 2.47
C ALA A 276 2.04 -17.44 2.23
N TYR A 277 1.05 -17.77 3.06
CA TYR A 277 -0.27 -17.15 3.00
C TYR A 277 -0.23 -15.63 3.21
N LEU A 278 0.53 -15.17 4.21
CA LEU A 278 0.72 -13.74 4.48
C LEU A 278 1.42 -13.01 3.33
N LEU A 279 2.48 -13.59 2.76
CA LEU A 279 3.18 -13.02 1.61
C LEU A 279 2.29 -12.95 0.38
N CYS A 280 1.51 -14.01 0.12
CA CYS A 280 0.53 -14.01 -0.97
C CYS A 280 -0.45 -12.85 -0.81
N ARG A 281 -1.02 -12.65 0.39
CA ARG A 281 -1.92 -11.52 0.69
C ARG A 281 -1.23 -10.16 0.50
N ALA A 282 0.04 -10.03 0.87
CA ALA A 282 0.82 -8.83 0.64
C ALA A 282 0.99 -8.53 -0.86
N CYS A 283 1.31 -9.56 -1.66
CA CYS A 283 1.47 -9.43 -3.11
C CYS A 283 0.16 -8.97 -3.79
N TRP A 284 -1.00 -9.35 -3.25
CA TRP A 284 -2.29 -8.90 -3.75
C TRP A 284 -2.52 -7.39 -3.59
N LEU A 285 -1.78 -6.66 -2.73
CA LEU A 285 -1.87 -5.20 -2.65
C LEU A 285 -1.37 -4.51 -3.92
N MET A 286 -0.41 -5.11 -4.63
CA MET A 286 0.26 -4.50 -5.77
C MET A 286 -0.69 -4.26 -6.97
N PRO A 287 -1.55 -5.22 -7.36
CA PRO A 287 -2.60 -4.97 -8.36
C PRO A 287 -3.55 -3.81 -8.01
N PHE A 288 -3.97 -3.66 -6.74
CA PHE A 288 -4.88 -2.57 -6.34
C PHE A 288 -4.19 -1.22 -6.36
N ALA A 289 -2.98 -1.13 -5.82
CA ALA A 289 -2.16 0.08 -5.91
C ALA A 289 -1.98 0.46 -7.39
N ARG A 290 -1.62 -0.50 -8.25
CA ARG A 290 -1.48 -0.28 -9.69
C ARG A 290 -2.77 0.20 -10.35
N SER A 291 -3.92 -0.37 -9.97
CA SER A 291 -5.24 0.04 -10.48
C SER A 291 -5.52 1.50 -10.12
N LEU A 292 -5.29 1.88 -8.87
CA LEU A 292 -5.46 3.26 -8.40
C LEU A 292 -4.59 4.25 -9.18
N PHE A 293 -3.32 3.90 -9.41
CA PHE A 293 -2.40 4.69 -10.21
C PHE A 293 -2.85 4.86 -11.66
N ARG A 294 -3.37 3.80 -12.28
CA ARG A 294 -3.88 3.87 -13.66
C ARG A 294 -5.06 4.82 -13.76
N VAL A 295 -6.02 4.71 -12.84
CA VAL A 295 -7.20 5.59 -12.85
C VAL A 295 -6.78 7.04 -12.64
N ARG A 296 -5.81 7.33 -11.77
CA ARG A 296 -5.25 8.68 -11.64
C ARG A 296 -4.68 9.21 -12.96
N VAL A 297 -3.84 8.42 -13.64
CA VAL A 297 -3.26 8.84 -14.93
C VAL A 297 -4.36 9.16 -15.94
N VAL A 298 -5.40 8.33 -15.97
CA VAL A 298 -6.58 8.56 -16.81
C VAL A 298 -7.34 9.84 -16.43
N GLU A 299 -7.54 10.12 -15.14
CA GLU A 299 -8.15 11.37 -14.67
C GLU A 299 -7.33 12.59 -15.11
N MET A 300 -6.00 12.52 -14.97
CA MET A 300 -5.09 13.59 -15.40
C MET A 300 -5.17 13.82 -16.91
N GLU A 301 -5.12 12.75 -17.71
CA GLU A 301 -5.18 12.84 -19.17
C GLU A 301 -6.53 13.36 -19.67
N MET A 302 -7.65 12.93 -19.06
CA MET A 302 -8.99 13.41 -19.42
C MET A 302 -9.21 14.88 -19.09
N SER A 303 -8.67 15.32 -17.96
CA SER A 303 -8.88 16.68 -17.44
C SER A 303 -7.91 17.69 -18.07
N GLY A 304 -6.80 17.21 -18.63
CA GLY A 304 -5.77 18.03 -19.25
C GLY A 304 -5.25 19.09 -18.28
N VAL A 305 -5.24 20.35 -18.74
CA VAL A 305 -4.73 21.49 -17.95
C VAL A 305 -5.61 21.84 -16.76
N ARG A 306 -6.85 21.32 -16.69
CA ARG A 306 -7.78 21.58 -15.57
C ARG A 306 -7.47 20.72 -14.34
N TYR A 307 -6.59 19.72 -14.46
CA TYR A 307 -6.17 18.90 -13.33
C TYR A 307 -5.11 19.63 -12.50
N LEU A 308 -5.50 20.12 -11.32
CA LEU A 308 -4.66 20.93 -10.44
C LEU A 308 -3.71 20.06 -9.57
N ASP A 309 -2.89 19.20 -10.18
CA ASP A 309 -2.03 18.25 -9.44
C ASP A 309 -0.98 18.93 -8.56
N ASN A 310 -0.52 20.11 -8.98
CA ASN A 310 0.54 20.86 -8.28
C ASN A 310 0.00 21.77 -7.16
N GLU A 311 -1.32 21.87 -7.02
CA GLU A 311 -1.91 22.65 -5.94
C GLU A 311 -2.01 21.77 -4.70
N TRP A 312 -1.13 22.02 -3.73
CA TRP A 312 -1.14 21.32 -2.44
C TRP A 312 -2.35 21.75 -1.62
N GLY A 313 -3.47 21.08 -1.86
CA GLY A 313 -4.69 21.22 -1.07
C GLY A 313 -4.51 20.78 0.38
N TYR A 314 -5.48 21.13 1.23
CA TYR A 314 -5.51 20.71 2.62
C TYR A 314 -5.49 19.17 2.74
N GLY A 315 -6.28 18.47 1.91
CA GLY A 315 -6.32 17.00 1.90
C GLY A 315 -4.96 16.36 1.61
N GLN A 316 -4.26 16.85 0.57
CA GLN A 316 -2.93 16.38 0.18
C GLN A 316 -1.88 16.61 1.26
N THR A 317 -1.90 17.78 1.90
CA THR A 317 -0.96 18.12 2.97
C THR A 317 -1.23 17.26 4.21
N MET A 318 -2.48 17.13 4.61
CA MET A 318 -2.86 16.31 5.77
C MET A 318 -2.55 14.83 5.54
N ALA A 319 -2.71 14.32 4.32
CA ALA A 319 -2.37 12.94 3.96
C ALA A 319 -0.91 12.61 4.28
N VAL A 320 0.02 13.49 3.93
CA VAL A 320 1.44 13.32 4.23
C VAL A 320 1.72 13.51 5.72
N LEU A 321 1.15 14.55 6.33
CA LEU A 321 1.38 14.87 7.75
C LEU A 321 0.92 13.77 8.70
N MET A 322 -0.09 12.99 8.31
CA MET A 322 -0.56 11.84 9.09
C MET A 322 0.50 10.75 9.30
N TRP A 323 1.53 10.70 8.45
CA TRP A 323 2.64 9.76 8.59
C TRP A 323 3.80 10.30 9.43
N THR A 324 3.81 11.59 9.76
CA THR A 324 4.86 12.23 10.57
C THR A 324 5.07 11.54 11.91
N PRO A 325 4.03 11.16 12.70
CA PRO A 325 4.24 10.44 13.94
C PRO A 325 4.99 9.13 13.74
N PHE A 326 4.67 8.37 12.69
CA PHE A 326 5.38 7.13 12.38
C PHE A 326 6.86 7.39 12.07
N VAL A 327 7.17 8.35 11.18
CA VAL A 327 8.54 8.69 10.81
C VAL A 327 9.37 9.14 12.01
N PHE A 328 8.78 9.96 12.89
CA PHE A 328 9.47 10.40 14.10
C PHE A 328 9.77 9.24 15.05
N ASN A 329 8.80 8.34 15.29
CA ASN A 329 9.02 7.15 16.10
C ASN A 329 10.06 6.21 15.47
N LEU A 330 10.07 6.09 14.14
CA LEU A 330 11.09 5.31 13.43
C LEU A 330 12.49 5.82 13.74
N VAL A 331 12.72 7.13 13.66
CA VAL A 331 14.02 7.72 14.00
C VAL A 331 14.38 7.47 15.47
N LEU A 332 13.44 7.68 16.39
CA LEU A 332 13.68 7.46 17.83
C LEU A 332 14.04 6.01 18.16
N GLU A 333 13.31 5.04 17.59
CA GLU A 333 13.56 3.63 17.82
C GLU A 333 14.88 3.19 17.17
N MET A 334 15.23 3.72 15.99
CA MET A 334 16.56 3.49 15.40
C MET A 334 17.69 4.04 16.28
N CYS A 335 17.53 5.23 16.85
CA CYS A 335 18.48 5.78 17.83
C CYS A 335 18.58 4.91 19.09
N ARG A 336 17.44 4.43 19.61
CA ARG A 336 17.40 3.53 20.78
C ARG A 336 18.16 2.23 20.50
N VAL A 337 17.94 1.61 19.35
CA VAL A 337 18.64 0.39 18.93
C VAL A 337 20.14 0.65 18.74
N ALA A 338 20.52 1.76 18.11
CA ALA A 338 21.92 2.13 17.92
C ALA A 338 22.66 2.36 19.25
N LEU A 339 22.01 3.02 20.21
CA LEU A 339 22.57 3.23 21.55
C LEU A 339 22.69 1.93 22.35
N ALA A 340 21.72 1.02 22.21
CA ALA A 340 21.74 -0.28 22.87
C ALA A 340 22.77 -1.25 22.26
N THR A 341 23.10 -1.10 20.98
CA THR A 341 24.06 -1.93 20.24
C THR A 341 25.45 -1.30 20.12
N GLY A 342 25.66 -0.13 20.71
CA GLY A 342 26.95 0.56 20.71
C GLY A 342 28.09 -0.35 21.20
N PRO A 343 29.35 -0.06 20.79
CA PRO A 343 30.49 -0.91 21.12
C PRO A 343 30.50 -1.16 22.62
N PRO A 344 30.73 -2.42 23.06
CA PRO A 344 30.80 -2.72 24.48
C PRO A 344 31.77 -1.72 25.07
N LYS A 345 31.31 -0.92 26.05
CA LYS A 345 32.18 0.04 26.74
C LYS A 345 33.43 -0.74 27.11
N SER A 346 34.56 -0.42 26.46
CA SER A 346 35.83 -1.00 26.82
C SER A 346 35.96 -0.72 28.30
N ILE A 347 35.78 -1.75 29.13
CA ILE A 347 35.97 -1.63 30.56
C ILE A 347 37.39 -1.10 30.65
N PRO A 348 37.60 0.16 31.10
CA PRO A 348 38.95 0.69 31.20
C PRO A 348 39.68 -0.34 32.03
N ALA A 349 40.72 -0.93 31.45
CA ALA A 349 41.46 -2.02 32.08
C ALA A 349 41.80 -1.55 33.49
N THR A 350 41.04 -2.03 34.47
CA THR A 350 41.23 -1.66 35.87
C THR A 350 42.63 -2.12 36.14
N GLY A 351 43.54 -1.16 36.33
CA GLY A 351 44.97 -1.38 36.28
C GLY A 351 45.32 -2.69 36.97
N THR A 352 45.66 -3.69 36.16
CA THR A 352 46.31 -4.89 36.65
C THR A 352 47.60 -4.35 37.24
N LEU A 353 47.63 -4.24 38.56
CA LEU A 353 48.81 -3.88 39.31
C LEU A 353 49.86 -4.90 38.89
N HIS A 354 50.79 -4.46 38.04
CA HIS A 354 51.88 -5.27 37.51
C HIS A 354 52.74 -5.72 38.70
N LEU A 355 52.44 -6.91 39.22
CA LEU A 355 53.43 -7.69 39.95
C LEU A 355 54.43 -8.18 38.91
N ASN A 356 55.54 -7.47 38.89
CA ASN A 356 56.70 -7.71 38.05
C ASN A 356 57.25 -9.12 38.34
N VAL A 357 56.92 -10.10 37.50
CA VAL A 357 57.64 -11.37 37.45
C VAL A 357 58.14 -11.52 36.01
N GLN A 358 59.29 -10.91 35.76
CA GLN A 358 60.12 -11.23 34.60
C GLN A 358 60.73 -12.61 34.81
N ALA A 359 60.32 -13.58 34.01
CA ALA A 359 61.15 -14.72 33.67
C ALA A 359 61.01 -14.99 32.17
N ALA A 360 62.15 -14.88 31.50
CA ALA A 360 62.35 -14.95 30.07
C ALA A 360 61.85 -16.24 29.42
N THR A 361 61.27 -16.11 28.23
CA THR A 361 61.57 -16.97 27.07
C THR A 361 60.93 -16.39 25.81
N GLN A 362 61.77 -15.90 24.90
CA GLN A 362 61.37 -15.47 23.55
C GLN A 362 61.37 -16.68 22.61
N GLY A 363 60.31 -16.81 21.82
CA GLY A 363 60.25 -17.66 20.63
C GLY A 363 59.44 -16.94 19.54
N PRO A 364 59.85 -16.99 18.26
CA PRO A 364 59.18 -16.28 17.18
C PRO A 364 58.03 -17.13 16.61
N THR A 365 56.82 -16.57 16.53
CA THR A 365 55.73 -17.16 15.75
C THR A 365 55.27 -16.20 14.66
N GLU A 366 55.26 -16.76 13.45
CA GLU A 366 54.94 -16.13 12.18
C GLU A 366 53.47 -15.67 12.11
N GLY A 367 53.26 -14.52 11.48
CA GLY A 367 51.96 -13.89 11.31
C GLY A 367 51.09 -14.54 10.24
N LEU A 368 49.84 -14.83 10.61
CA LEU A 368 48.74 -15.11 9.68
C LEU A 368 48.03 -13.79 9.29
N PRO A 369 47.55 -13.67 8.04
CA PRO A 369 47.00 -12.42 7.54
C PRO A 369 45.59 -12.14 8.11
N GLY A 370 45.35 -10.85 8.33
CA GLY A 370 44.20 -10.29 9.05
C GLY A 370 42.85 -10.78 8.55
N GLY A 371 42.00 -11.18 9.51
CA GLY A 371 40.58 -11.35 9.30
C GLY A 371 39.95 -10.02 8.92
N ALA A 372 39.21 -10.02 7.81
CA ALA A 372 38.39 -8.88 7.42
C ALA A 372 37.36 -8.60 8.52
N GLU A 373 37.53 -7.50 9.24
CA GLU A 373 36.54 -7.01 10.21
C GLU A 373 35.20 -6.81 9.47
N GLN A 374 34.19 -7.57 9.88
CA GLN A 374 32.83 -7.35 9.43
C GLN A 374 32.42 -5.92 9.80
N PRO A 375 31.89 -5.12 8.86
CA PRO A 375 31.49 -3.76 9.14
C PRO A 375 30.42 -3.77 10.22
N SER A 376 30.66 -3.02 11.29
CA SER A 376 29.68 -2.87 12.37
C SER A 376 28.39 -2.25 11.82
N TRP A 377 27.24 -2.67 12.36
CA TRP A 377 25.92 -2.15 11.97
C TRP A 377 25.84 -0.62 12.00
N GLY A 378 26.60 0.04 12.88
CA GLY A 378 26.70 1.51 12.94
C GLY A 378 27.25 2.13 11.64
N THR A 379 28.22 1.47 11.00
CA THR A 379 28.81 1.93 9.73
C THR A 379 27.84 1.78 8.55
N LEU A 380 27.08 0.68 8.53
CA LEU A 380 26.01 0.44 7.56
C LEU A 380 24.86 1.45 7.71
N PHE A 381 24.49 1.76 8.95
CA PHE A 381 23.44 2.73 9.25
C PHE A 381 23.82 4.17 8.88
N GLN A 382 25.05 4.59 9.20
CA GLN A 382 25.60 5.89 8.76
C GLN A 382 25.55 6.03 7.23
N ARG A 383 25.93 4.99 6.48
CA ARG A 383 25.84 4.98 5.02
C ARG A 383 24.40 5.08 4.52
N LEU A 384 23.45 4.41 5.19
CA LEU A 384 22.03 4.49 4.84
C LEU A 384 21.47 5.90 5.06
N LEU A 385 21.83 6.56 6.17
CA LEU A 385 21.38 7.92 6.48
C LEU A 385 21.91 8.94 5.48
N VAL A 386 23.18 8.85 5.09
CA VAL A 386 23.76 9.72 4.03
C VAL A 386 23.00 9.53 2.72
N LYS A 387 22.71 8.29 2.34
CA LYS A 387 22.04 7.98 1.07
C LYS A 387 20.57 8.40 1.05
N LEU A 388 19.87 8.29 2.19
CA LEU A 388 18.51 8.79 2.35
C LEU A 388 18.47 10.32 2.24
N ARG A 389 19.44 11.01 2.84
CA ARG A 389 19.58 12.46 2.71
C ARG A 389 19.82 12.87 1.25
N GLU A 390 20.77 12.23 0.57
CA GLU A 390 21.04 12.47 -0.86
C GLU A 390 19.80 12.23 -1.74
N THR A 391 19.03 11.17 -1.44
CA THR A 391 17.79 10.87 -2.16
C THR A 391 16.73 11.95 -1.91
N PHE A 392 16.60 12.43 -0.68
CA PHE A 392 15.66 13.50 -0.34
C PHE A 392 16.05 14.82 -1.00
N ASP A 393 17.34 15.18 -0.97
CA ASP A 393 17.89 16.37 -1.62
C ASP A 393 17.72 16.28 -3.16
N SER A 394 17.75 15.08 -3.74
CA SER A 394 17.47 14.87 -5.18
C SER A 394 15.98 14.94 -5.56
N LEU A 395 15.07 14.73 -4.60
CA LEU A 395 13.62 14.79 -4.81
C LEU A 395 13.05 16.20 -4.62
N THR A 396 13.78 17.09 -3.96
CA THR A 396 13.49 18.53 -3.97
C THR A 396 13.68 19.09 -5.38
N ILE A 397 12.56 19.38 -6.04
CA ILE A 397 12.50 19.97 -7.39
C ILE A 397 13.36 21.25 -7.41
N PRO A 398 14.29 21.39 -8.38
CA PRO A 398 15.08 22.61 -8.49
C PRO A 398 14.14 23.80 -8.76
N ARG A 399 14.23 24.82 -7.88
CA ARG A 399 13.52 26.12 -7.96
C ARG A 399 13.73 26.91 -9.26
N SER A 400 14.52 26.40 -10.21
CA SER A 400 14.84 27.09 -11.46
C SER A 400 13.74 27.05 -12.52
N LEU A 401 12.62 26.35 -12.32
CA LEU A 401 11.50 26.32 -13.28
C LEU A 401 10.38 27.34 -13.00
N GLU A 402 10.45 28.13 -11.92
CA GLU A 402 9.49 29.22 -11.66
C GLU A 402 9.83 30.54 -12.38
N SER A 403 10.95 30.61 -13.12
CA SER A 403 11.43 31.85 -13.75
C SER A 403 11.12 32.01 -15.24
N GLU A 404 10.53 31.03 -15.92
CA GLU A 404 10.30 31.06 -17.38
C GLU A 404 8.82 31.18 -17.81
N SER A 405 7.89 31.49 -16.90
CA SER A 405 6.49 31.81 -17.28
C SER A 405 6.25 33.30 -17.60
N GLY A 406 7.30 34.12 -17.62
CA GLY A 406 7.24 35.51 -18.06
C GLY A 406 7.49 35.65 -19.56
N HIS A 407 6.49 36.14 -20.29
CA HIS A 407 6.54 36.61 -21.69
C HIS A 407 6.49 35.55 -22.80
N SER A 408 5.26 35.13 -23.15
CA SER A 408 4.88 34.96 -24.55
C SER A 408 3.45 35.47 -24.75
N THR A 409 3.31 36.79 -24.76
CA THR A 409 2.12 37.47 -25.27
C THR A 409 2.13 37.28 -26.78
N ARG A 410 1.44 36.23 -27.24
CA ARG A 410 1.20 36.00 -28.67
C ARG A 410 0.18 37.06 -29.12
N GLU A 411 0.65 38.03 -29.89
CA GLU A 411 -0.20 38.95 -30.65
C GLU A 411 -1.18 38.11 -31.49
N ILE A 412 -2.45 38.11 -31.06
CA ILE A 412 -3.56 37.71 -31.91
C ILE A 412 -3.86 38.93 -32.77
N SER A 413 -3.34 38.87 -34.00
CA SER A 413 -3.66 39.79 -35.08
C SER A 413 -5.17 39.82 -35.29
N ASP A 414 -5.75 41.01 -35.08
CA ASP A 414 -7.07 41.40 -35.51
C ASP A 414 -7.29 41.06 -36.99
N ASN A 415 -8.26 40.20 -37.28
CA ASN A 415 -8.90 40.08 -38.57
C ASN A 415 -10.40 39.84 -38.34
N ALA A 416 -11.08 40.92 -37.95
CA ALA A 416 -12.54 41.00 -37.97
C ALA A 416 -13.03 41.09 -39.43
N PRO A 417 -14.02 40.30 -39.85
CA PRO A 417 -14.65 40.46 -41.15
C PRO A 417 -15.61 41.65 -41.12
N LYS A 418 -15.40 42.59 -42.04
CA LYS A 418 -16.32 43.70 -42.35
C LYS A 418 -17.73 43.17 -42.64
N GLU A 419 -18.69 43.64 -41.86
CA GLU A 419 -20.11 43.66 -42.22
C GLU A 419 -20.28 44.29 -43.60
N ARG A 420 -21.01 43.59 -44.49
CA ARG A 420 -21.63 44.19 -45.66
C ARG A 420 -23.10 44.41 -45.34
N GLU A 421 -23.50 45.67 -45.33
CA GLU A 421 -24.87 46.11 -45.56
C GLU A 421 -25.37 45.56 -46.91
N ILE A 422 -26.46 44.80 -46.88
CA ILE A 422 -27.55 44.81 -47.88
C ILE A 422 -28.85 44.64 -47.10
#